data_AF-A0A7L2MBA4-F1
#
_entry.id   AF-A0A7L2MBA4-F1
#
_cell.length_a   1.000
_cell.length_b   1.000
_cell.length_c   1.000
_cell.angle_alpha   90.00
_cell.angle_beta   90.00
_cell.angle_gamma   90.00
#
_symmetry.space_group_name_H-M   'P 1'
#
loop_
_entity.id
_entity.type
_entity.pdbx_description
1 polymer ?
#
loop_
_entity_poly.entity_id
_entity_poly.type
_entity_poly.pdbx_seq_one_letter_code
_entity_poly.pdbx_strand_id
1 'polypeptide(L)'
;GAKPAVCKHWLRGLCKRGDGCDFLHDYDATRMPECYFYSKFGDCSDKDCPFLHVGGTASPVGCPWYDRGFCRHGPLCKYKHTRRVMCANYLVGFCPEGPKCKFVQ
;
A
#
# COMPACT_ATOMS: atom_id res chain seq x y z
N GLY A 1 -8.31 23.43 17.07
CA GLY A 1 -7.73 22.10 16.76
C GLY A 1 -7.36 22.04 15.29
N ALA A 2 -6.29 21.34 14.94
CA ALA A 2 -5.88 21.20 13.53
C ALA A 2 -6.91 20.38 12.75
N LYS A 3 -7.36 20.88 11.60
CA LYS A 3 -8.30 20.16 10.72
C LYS A 3 -7.56 18.99 10.05
N PRO A 4 -8.04 17.73 10.16
CA PRO A 4 -7.23 16.54 9.86
C PRO A 4 -7.09 16.25 8.37
N ALA A 5 -8.09 16.57 7.56
CA ALA A 5 -8.11 16.30 6.12
C ALA A 5 -8.90 17.37 5.37
N VAL A 6 -8.69 17.46 4.06
CA VAL A 6 -9.44 18.37 3.19
C VAL A 6 -10.88 17.92 3.02
N CYS A 7 -11.78 18.89 3.07
CA CYS A 7 -13.21 18.67 2.94
C CYS A 7 -13.56 18.24 1.51
N LYS A 8 -13.99 16.99 1.35
CA LYS A 8 -14.49 16.47 0.06
C LYS A 8 -15.66 17.27 -0.54
N HIS A 9 -16.47 17.92 0.29
CA HIS A 9 -17.59 18.74 -0.17
C HIS A 9 -17.14 20.13 -0.62
N TRP A 10 -16.12 20.69 0.02
CA TRP A 10 -15.54 21.98 -0.37
C TRP A 10 -14.85 21.88 -1.72
N LEU A 11 -14.11 20.79 -1.97
CA LEU A 11 -13.50 20.51 -3.29
C LEU A 11 -14.53 20.52 -4.45
N ARG A 12 -15.82 20.29 -4.16
CA ARG A 12 -16.91 20.31 -5.14
C ARG A 12 -17.76 21.58 -5.09
N GLY A 13 -17.43 22.54 -4.23
CA GLY A 13 -18.25 23.74 -4.00
C GLY A 13 -19.58 23.48 -3.27
N LEU A 14 -19.75 22.32 -2.62
CA LEU A 14 -21.00 21.88 -1.99
C LEU A 14 -20.99 22.00 -0.46
N CYS A 15 -19.90 22.48 0.14
CA CYS A 15 -19.83 22.60 1.59
C CYS A 15 -20.64 23.79 2.10
N LYS A 16 -21.66 23.53 2.93
CA LYS A 16 -22.51 24.56 3.54
C LYS A 16 -22.01 25.08 4.90
N ARG A 17 -20.96 24.46 5.47
CA ARG A 17 -20.48 24.77 6.82
C ARG A 17 -19.51 25.96 6.91
N GLY A 18 -19.05 26.47 5.76
CA GLY A 18 -18.10 27.59 5.71
C GLY A 18 -16.89 27.36 6.60
N ASP A 19 -16.50 28.38 7.35
CA ASP A 19 -15.33 28.35 8.25
C ASP A 19 -15.49 27.38 9.43
N GLY A 20 -16.74 27.11 9.83
CA GLY A 20 -17.11 26.14 10.87
C GLY A 20 -17.04 24.68 10.44
N CYS A 21 -16.52 24.37 9.25
CA CYS A 21 -16.30 23.00 8.82
C CYS A 21 -15.14 22.36 9.61
N ASP A 22 -15.36 21.14 10.13
CA ASP A 22 -14.32 20.35 10.83
C ASP A 22 -13.15 19.94 9.93
N PHE A 23 -13.31 20.09 8.62
CA PHE A 23 -12.35 19.70 7.60
C PHE A 23 -11.72 20.93 6.93
N LEU A 24 -10.50 20.76 6.41
CA LEU A 24 -9.73 21.83 5.79
C LEU A 24 -10.42 22.30 4.50
N HIS A 25 -10.57 23.62 4.35
CA HIS A 25 -11.04 24.29 3.15
C HIS A 25 -9.86 24.95 2.44
N ASP A 26 -8.81 24.17 2.23
CA ASP A 26 -7.60 24.56 1.55
C ASP A 26 -7.04 23.32 0.84
N TYR A 27 -6.35 23.53 -0.27
CA TYR A 27 -5.79 22.43 -1.04
C TYR A 27 -4.45 22.01 -0.44
N ASP A 28 -4.40 20.79 0.10
CA ASP A 28 -3.18 20.20 0.63
C ASP A 28 -3.10 18.73 0.20
N ALA A 29 -2.22 18.44 -0.75
CA ALA A 29 -2.03 17.11 -1.33
C ALA A 29 -1.69 16.04 -0.28
N THR A 30 -1.06 16.42 0.84
CA THR A 30 -0.68 15.47 1.91
C THR A 30 -1.84 15.13 2.85
N ARG A 31 -2.87 15.97 2.87
CA ARG A 31 -4.06 15.83 3.72
C ARG A 31 -5.33 15.61 2.89
N MET A 32 -5.17 15.12 1.66
CA MET A 32 -6.30 14.67 0.85
C MET A 32 -7.01 13.50 1.52
N PRO A 33 -8.34 13.41 1.43
CA PRO A 33 -9.04 12.22 1.88
C PRO A 33 -8.70 11.04 0.96
N GLU A 34 -8.89 9.82 1.48
CA GLU A 34 -8.66 8.59 0.71
C GLU A 34 -9.60 8.48 -0.49
N CYS A 35 -9.08 7.92 -1.58
CA CYS A 35 -9.88 7.62 -2.76
C CYS A 35 -10.85 6.47 -2.43
N TYR A 36 -12.14 6.75 -2.50
CA TYR A 36 -13.17 5.75 -2.24
C TYR A 36 -13.07 4.54 -3.19
N PHE A 37 -12.84 4.78 -4.48
CA PHE A 37 -12.77 3.71 -5.48
C PHE A 37 -11.54 2.82 -5.25
N TYR A 38 -10.38 3.43 -5.05
CA TYR A 38 -9.15 2.70 -4.80
C TYR A 38 -9.20 1.93 -3.46
N SER A 39 -9.69 2.58 -2.39
CA SER A 39 -9.82 1.94 -1.08
C SER A 39 -10.80 0.75 -1.10
N LYS A 40 -11.92 0.88 -1.82
CA LYS A 40 -12.96 -0.16 -1.87
C LYS A 40 -12.69 -1.26 -2.88
N PHE A 41 -12.19 -0.92 -4.07
CA PHE A 41 -12.07 -1.84 -5.20
C PHE A 41 -10.61 -2.20 -5.52
N GLY A 42 -9.64 -1.51 -4.91
CA GLY A 42 -8.21 -1.68 -5.20
C GLY A 42 -7.77 -1.02 -6.51
N ASP A 43 -8.67 -0.29 -7.17
CA ASP A 43 -8.43 0.34 -8.46
C ASP A 43 -9.18 1.67 -8.58
N CYS A 44 -8.61 2.60 -9.33
CA CYS A 44 -9.22 3.89 -9.66
C CYS A 44 -8.99 4.18 -11.14
N SER A 45 -10.07 4.46 -11.88
CA SER A 45 -10.00 4.73 -13.32
C SER A 45 -9.38 6.08 -13.66
N ASP A 46 -9.28 6.98 -12.68
CA ASP A 46 -8.72 8.32 -12.85
C ASP A 46 -7.21 8.30 -12.55
N LYS A 47 -6.41 8.63 -13.57
CA LYS A 47 -4.93 8.66 -13.47
C LYS A 47 -4.43 9.86 -12.67
N ASP A 48 -5.17 10.96 -12.69
CA ASP A 48 -4.84 12.20 -11.99
C ASP A 48 -5.75 12.39 -10.76
N CYS A 49 -6.14 11.26 -10.13
CA CYS A 49 -7.03 11.27 -8.99
C CYS A 49 -6.43 12.12 -7.85
N PRO A 50 -7.11 13.19 -7.40
CA PRO A 50 -6.59 14.05 -6.34
C PRO A 50 -6.70 13.43 -4.94
N PHE A 51 -7.31 12.25 -4.81
CA PHE A 51 -7.51 11.56 -3.54
C PHE A 51 -6.36 10.58 -3.28
N LEU A 52 -6.09 10.29 -2.01
CA LEU A 52 -4.98 9.41 -1.66
C LEU A 52 -5.26 7.96 -2.05
N HIS A 53 -4.38 7.40 -2.89
CA HIS A 53 -4.28 5.96 -3.16
C HIS A 53 -3.38 5.30 -2.13
N VAL A 54 -3.84 5.24 -0.88
CA VAL A 54 -3.13 4.50 0.17
C VAL A 54 -3.30 3.01 -0.16
N GLY A 55 -2.27 2.42 -0.76
CA GLY A 55 -2.18 0.98 -0.98
C GLY A 55 -2.53 0.29 0.33
N GLY A 56 -3.64 -0.44 0.36
CA GLY A 56 -4.07 -1.18 1.54
C GLY A 56 -2.84 -1.91 2.04
N THR A 57 -2.39 -1.54 3.24
CA THR A 57 -1.14 -2.01 3.85
C THR A 57 -0.95 -3.46 3.45
N ALA A 58 0.11 -3.76 2.69
CA ALA A 58 0.33 -5.08 2.11
C ALA A 58 -0.08 -6.12 3.15
N SER A 59 -1.07 -6.96 2.81
CA SER A 59 -1.71 -7.84 3.79
C SER A 59 -0.61 -8.52 4.60
N PRO A 60 -0.69 -8.55 5.95
CA PRO A 60 0.34 -9.23 6.75
C PRO A 60 0.47 -10.70 6.35
N VAL A 61 -0.55 -11.26 5.71
CA VAL A 61 -0.55 -12.57 5.07
C VAL A 61 0.32 -12.57 3.81
N GLY A 62 1.31 -13.47 3.78
CA GLY A 62 2.16 -13.71 2.62
C GLY A 62 1.36 -14.15 1.39
N CYS A 63 1.82 -13.78 0.19
CA CYS A 63 1.15 -14.17 -1.05
C CYS A 63 1.38 -15.65 -1.37
N PRO A 64 0.32 -16.49 -1.41
CA PRO A 64 0.47 -17.93 -1.65
C PRO A 64 1.05 -18.28 -3.03
N TRP A 65 0.97 -17.35 -3.99
CA TRP A 65 1.50 -17.53 -5.35
C TRP A 65 2.97 -17.11 -5.44
N TYR A 66 3.31 -15.97 -4.85
CA TYR A 66 4.71 -15.52 -4.79
C TYR A 66 5.58 -16.47 -3.98
N ASP A 67 5.05 -17.02 -2.88
CA ASP A 67 5.73 -18.03 -2.08
C ASP A 67 5.97 -19.34 -2.85
N ARG A 68 5.22 -19.58 -3.93
CA ARG A 68 5.44 -20.68 -4.89
C ARG A 68 6.37 -20.29 -6.05
N GLY A 69 6.89 -19.08 -6.05
CA GLY A 69 7.89 -18.58 -7.00
C GLY A 69 7.37 -17.55 -8.00
N PHE A 70 6.07 -17.45 -8.24
CA PHE A 70 5.53 -16.49 -9.21
C PHE A 70 4.15 -15.97 -8.84
N CYS A 71 4.01 -14.64 -8.81
CA CYS A 71 2.73 -13.97 -8.65
C CYS A 71 2.42 -13.14 -9.90
N ARG A 72 1.30 -13.45 -10.56
CA ARG A 72 0.84 -12.74 -11.75
C ARG A 72 0.55 -11.25 -11.54
N HIS A 73 0.29 -10.85 -10.29
CA HIS A 73 -0.01 -9.46 -9.94
C HIS A 73 1.25 -8.62 -9.69
N GLY A 74 2.43 -9.25 -9.63
CA GLY A 74 3.71 -8.55 -9.51
C GLY A 74 3.73 -7.55 -8.34
N PRO A 75 4.30 -6.34 -8.54
CA PRO A 75 4.35 -5.30 -7.52
C PRO A 75 2.98 -4.78 -7.05
N LEU A 76 1.92 -5.01 -7.83
CA LEU A 76 0.56 -4.57 -7.51
C LEU A 76 -0.21 -5.60 -6.68
N CYS A 77 0.44 -6.67 -6.23
CA CYS A 77 -0.20 -7.67 -5.40
C CYS A 77 -0.57 -7.09 -4.02
N LYS A 78 -1.83 -7.28 -3.62
CA LYS A 78 -2.32 -6.89 -2.29
C LYS A 78 -1.72 -7.69 -1.12
N TYR A 79 -1.12 -8.85 -1.40
CA TYR A 79 -0.51 -9.71 -0.39
C TYR A 79 1.00 -9.47 -0.31
N LYS A 80 1.58 -9.64 0.89
CA LYS A 80 3.01 -9.41 1.10
C LYS A 80 3.86 -10.39 0.28
N HIS A 81 4.74 -9.87 -0.55
CA HIS A 81 5.79 -10.63 -1.23
C HIS A 81 7.07 -10.56 -0.38
N THR A 82 7.48 -11.68 0.22
CA THR A 82 8.73 -11.76 0.98
C THR A 82 9.76 -12.49 0.14
N ARG A 83 10.74 -11.77 -0.39
CA ARG A 83 11.84 -12.41 -1.16
C ARG A 83 12.68 -13.26 -0.21
N ARG A 84 12.75 -14.56 -0.46
CA ARG A 84 13.68 -15.46 0.22
C ARG A 84 14.99 -15.49 -0.56
N VAL A 85 16.10 -15.30 0.14
CA VAL A 85 17.45 -15.34 -0.43
C VAL A 85 18.12 -16.57 0.14
N MET A 86 18.39 -17.54 -0.73
CA MET A 86 19.14 -18.74 -0.39
C MET A 86 20.59 -18.39 -0.06
N CYS A 87 21.18 -19.10 0.90
CA CYS A 87 22.62 -18.99 1.19
C CYS A 87 23.42 -19.50 -0.02
N ALA A 88 24.18 -18.61 -0.66
CA ALA A 88 25.03 -18.96 -1.78
C ALA A 88 26.03 -20.07 -1.42
N ASN A 89 26.67 -19.98 -0.25
CA ASN A 89 27.62 -21.00 0.23
C ASN A 89 26.93 -22.35 0.49
N TYR A 90 25.64 -22.37 0.86
CA TYR A 90 24.90 -23.60 1.03
C TYR A 90 24.61 -24.25 -0.33
N LEU A 91 24.21 -23.45 -1.32
CA LEU A 91 24.01 -23.91 -2.69
C LEU A 91 25.27 -24.52 -3.31
N VAL A 92 26.45 -23.97 -3.01
CA VAL A 92 27.73 -24.51 -3.50
C VAL A 92 28.40 -25.52 -2.56
N GLY A 93 27.74 -25.91 -1.45
CA GLY A 93 28.21 -26.96 -0.54
C GLY A 93 29.28 -26.55 0.48
N PHE A 94 29.61 -25.27 0.60
CA PHE A 94 30.64 -24.73 1.51
C PHE A 94 30.06 -24.04 2.75
N CYS A 95 28.75 -24.14 3.01
CA CYS A 95 28.17 -23.50 4.18
C CYS A 95 28.58 -24.23 5.47
N PRO A 96 29.25 -23.56 6.43
CA PRO A 96 29.70 -24.19 7.68
C PRO A 96 28.52 -24.59 8.58
N GLU A 97 27.37 -23.92 8.45
CA GLU A 97 26.14 -24.27 9.17
C GLU A 97 25.41 -25.47 8.52
N GLY A 98 25.76 -25.84 7.29
CA GLY A 98 25.15 -26.94 6.55
C GLY A 98 23.61 -26.86 6.56
N PRO A 99 22.90 -27.99 6.77
CA PRO A 99 21.44 -28.03 6.83
C PRO A 99 20.82 -27.19 7.95
N LYS A 100 21.61 -26.72 8.93
CA LYS A 100 21.13 -25.85 10.01
C LYS A 100 21.16 -24.37 9.62
N CYS A 101 21.60 -24.03 8.41
CA CYS A 101 21.69 -22.64 7.99
C CYS A 101 20.29 -21.99 7.91
N LYS A 102 20.14 -20.81 8.51
CA LYS A 102 18.86 -20.06 8.54
C LYS A 102 18.36 -19.58 7.17
N PHE A 103 19.19 -19.73 6.13
CA PHE A 103 18.93 -19.29 4.75
C PHE A 103 18.90 -20.48 3.76
N VAL A 104 18.51 -21.66 4.24
CA VAL A 104 18.28 -22.85 3.39
C VAL A 104 16.94 -22.80 2.65
N GLN A 105 16.07 -21.81 2.96
CA GLN A 105 14.70 -21.72 2.45
C GLN A 105 14.26 -20.31 2.08
#